data_AF-A0A162DBK1-F1
#
_entry.id   AF-A0A162DBK1-F1
#
_cell.length_a   1.000
_cell.length_b   1.000
_cell.length_c   1.000
_cell.angle_alpha   90.00
_cell.angle_beta   90.00
_cell.angle_gamma   90.00
#
_symmetry.space_group_name_H-M   'P 1'
#
loop_
_entity.id
_entity.type
_entity.pdbx_description
1 polymer ?
#
loop_
_entity_poly.entity_id
_entity_poly.type
_entity_poly.pdbx_seq_one_letter_code
_entity_poly.pdbx_strand_id
1 'polypeptide(L)'
;MKVYKPYGKKPLVGVKGIDFALLPPCHSVLMQQIKRANLICSIWNNATKMNPRVFPPNENGWVLENSKYTLNWFEGEMTPPTLQDMVVEEEDLIAEGDDEDLLNECESDVMEEDIMSDED
;
A
#
# COMPACT_ATOMS: atom_id res chain seq x y z
N MET A 1 10.36 -29.10 11.01
CA MET A 1 10.08 -27.65 11.09
C MET A 1 8.60 -27.47 11.37
N LYS A 2 8.20 -26.68 12.38
CA LYS A 2 6.77 -26.42 12.66
C LYS A 2 6.29 -25.30 11.75
N VAL A 3 5.53 -25.64 10.72
CA VAL A 3 4.92 -24.67 9.79
C VAL A 3 3.79 -23.96 10.52
N TYR A 4 3.78 -22.62 10.48
CA TYR A 4 2.69 -21.84 11.06
C TYR A 4 1.41 -22.07 10.24
N LYS A 5 0.29 -22.34 10.92
CA LYS A 5 -1.03 -22.44 10.28
C LYS A 5 -1.95 -21.41 10.92
N PRO A 6 -2.37 -20.36 10.19
CA PRO A 6 -3.26 -19.36 10.76
C PRO A 6 -4.61 -19.98 11.10
N TYR A 7 -5.10 -19.75 12.32
CA TYR A 7 -6.46 -20.08 12.72
C TYR A 7 -7.42 -18.99 12.21
N GLY A 8 -7.72 -18.99 10.91
CA GLY A 8 -8.76 -18.14 10.30
C GLY A 8 -8.30 -17.22 9.18
N LYS A 9 -9.27 -16.60 8.50
CA LYS A 9 -9.05 -15.78 7.27
C LYS A 9 -8.31 -14.46 7.52
N LYS A 10 -8.21 -14.00 8.78
CA LYS A 10 -7.59 -12.71 9.14
C LYS A 10 -6.82 -12.82 10.46
N PRO A 11 -5.63 -13.46 10.46
CA PRO A 11 -4.90 -13.79 11.69
C PRO A 11 -4.40 -12.56 12.47
N LEU A 12 -4.31 -11.39 11.83
CA LEU A 12 -3.71 -10.18 12.42
C LEU A 12 -4.74 -9.17 12.98
N VAL A 13 -6.04 -9.42 12.86
CA VAL A 13 -7.10 -8.48 13.27
C VAL A 13 -7.11 -8.21 14.79
N GLY A 14 -6.50 -9.09 15.59
CA GLY A 14 -6.45 -8.97 17.04
C GLY A 14 -5.22 -8.24 17.60
N VAL A 15 -4.25 -7.86 16.75
CA VAL A 15 -3.03 -7.18 17.22
C VAL A 15 -3.35 -5.71 17.48
N LYS A 16 -3.37 -5.31 18.75
CA LYS A 16 -3.60 -3.91 19.17
C LYS A 16 -2.29 -3.13 19.16
N GLY A 17 -2.35 -1.86 18.76
CA GLY A 17 -1.22 -0.93 18.85
C GLY A 17 -0.41 -0.78 17.56
N ILE A 18 -0.78 -1.48 16.48
CA ILE A 18 -0.21 -1.28 15.15
C ILE A 18 -1.29 -0.71 14.26
N ASP A 19 -1.11 0.54 13.83
CA ASP A 19 -1.93 1.09 12.74
C ASP A 19 -1.34 0.61 11.41
N PHE A 20 -2.03 -0.34 10.77
CA PHE A 20 -1.63 -0.89 9.49
C PHE A 20 -1.63 0.16 8.36
N ALA A 21 -2.30 1.31 8.54
CA ALA A 21 -2.24 2.41 7.58
C ALA A 21 -0.92 3.19 7.63
N LEU A 22 -0.19 3.12 8.75
CA LEU A 22 1.12 3.75 8.92
C LEU A 22 2.27 2.87 8.42
N LEU A 23 2.00 1.59 8.16
CA LEU A 23 3.00 0.70 7.59
C LEU A 23 3.14 0.97 6.10
N PRO A 24 4.38 1.04 5.57
CA PRO A 24 4.58 1.15 4.14
C PRO A 24 3.93 -0.06 3.44
N PRO A 25 3.37 0.12 2.24
CA PRO A 25 2.80 -0.98 1.49
C PRO A 25 3.88 -2.03 1.23
N CYS A 26 3.58 -3.29 1.50
CA CYS A 26 4.49 -4.37 1.14
C CYS A 26 4.64 -4.47 -0.39
N HIS A 27 5.72 -5.10 -0.84
CA HIS A 27 6.08 -5.19 -2.26
C HIS A 27 4.91 -5.61 -3.16
N SER A 28 4.12 -6.61 -2.78
CA SER A 28 2.99 -7.08 -3.58
C SER A 28 1.82 -6.10 -3.63
N VAL A 29 1.51 -5.39 -2.54
CA VAL A 29 0.50 -4.31 -2.55
C VAL A 29 0.97 -3.17 -3.45
N LEU A 30 2.24 -2.77 -3.31
CA LEU A 30 2.85 -1.72 -4.13
C LEU A 30 2.80 -2.10 -5.62
N MET A 31 3.12 -3.35 -5.96
CA MET A 31 3.04 -3.87 -7.33
C MET A 31 1.62 -3.75 -7.90
N GLN A 32 0.59 -4.11 -7.12
CA GLN A 32 -0.80 -3.96 -7.55
C GLN A 32 -1.19 -2.49 -7.73
N GLN A 33 -0.67 -1.58 -6.89
CA GLN A 33 -0.90 -0.15 -7.04
C GLN A 33 -0.27 0.40 -8.33
N ILE A 34 0.96 0.01 -8.64
CA ILE A 34 1.66 0.39 -9.89
C ILE A 34 0.87 -0.10 -11.11
N LYS A 35 0.41 -1.35 -11.09
CA LYS A 35 -0.43 -1.93 -12.16
C LYS A 35 -1.68 -1.09 -12.42
N ARG A 36 -2.40 -0.68 -11.37
CA ARG A 36 -3.60 0.17 -11.49
C ARG A 36 -3.28 1.55 -12.04
N ALA A 37 -2.21 2.18 -11.55
CA ALA A 37 -1.77 3.49 -12.03
C ALA A 37 -1.43 3.42 -13.53
N ASN A 38 -0.68 2.40 -13.95
CA ASN A 38 -0.31 2.19 -15.35
C ASN A 38 -1.52 1.99 -16.27
N LEU A 39 -2.55 1.26 -15.82
CA LEU A 39 -3.81 1.12 -16.53
C LEU A 39 -4.49 2.48 -16.75
N ILE A 40 -4.64 3.27 -15.69
CA ILE A 40 -5.28 4.60 -15.75
C ILE A 40 -4.49 5.52 -16.70
N CYS A 41 -3.16 5.57 -16.55
CA CYS A 41 -2.30 6.33 -17.44
C CYS A 41 -2.43 5.88 -18.90
N SER A 42 -2.53 4.57 -19.15
CA SER A 42 -2.73 4.02 -20.50
C SER A 42 -4.04 4.53 -21.13
N ILE A 43 -5.12 4.62 -20.36
CA ILE A 43 -6.40 5.19 -20.83
C ILE A 43 -6.22 6.65 -21.21
N TRP A 44 -5.68 7.47 -20.31
CA TRP A 44 -5.50 8.91 -20.57
C TRP A 44 -4.54 9.20 -21.73
N ASN A 45 -3.43 8.48 -21.82
CA ASN A 45 -2.45 8.63 -22.90
C ASN A 45 -3.00 8.29 -24.29
N ASN A 46 -4.10 7.52 -24.36
CA ASN A 46 -4.72 7.12 -25.61
C ASN A 46 -6.11 7.75 -25.82
N ALA A 47 -6.56 8.64 -24.93
CA ALA A 47 -7.93 9.18 -24.94
C ALA A 47 -8.31 9.92 -26.24
N THR A 48 -7.31 10.44 -26.98
CA THR A 48 -7.51 11.17 -28.24
C THR A 48 -7.46 10.29 -29.49
N LYS A 49 -7.12 9.00 -29.35
CA LYS A 49 -7.01 8.07 -30.48
C LYS A 49 -8.38 7.48 -30.81
N MET A 50 -8.71 7.40 -32.11
CA MET A 50 -9.98 6.80 -32.57
C MET A 50 -10.15 5.33 -32.14
N ASN A 51 -9.05 4.57 -32.05
CA ASN A 51 -9.04 3.20 -31.55
C ASN A 51 -7.95 3.06 -30.47
N PRO A 52 -8.26 3.39 -29.20
CA PRO A 52 -7.27 3.39 -28.14
C PRO A 52 -6.92 1.95 -27.74
N ARG A 53 -5.64 1.60 -27.82
CA ARG A 53 -5.14 0.34 -27.27
C ARG A 53 -4.68 0.58 -25.83
N VAL A 54 -5.52 0.17 -24.88
CA VAL A 54 -5.28 0.30 -23.43
C VAL A 54 -4.96 -1.06 -22.82
N PHE A 55 -4.35 -1.05 -21.64
CA PHE A 55 -4.18 -2.28 -20.88
C PHE A 55 -5.56 -2.81 -20.42
N PRO A 56 -5.76 -4.13 -20.37
CA PRO A 56 -7.00 -4.69 -19.84
C PRO A 56 -7.05 -4.50 -18.32
N PRO A 57 -8.23 -4.29 -17.70
CA PRO A 57 -8.32 -4.20 -16.24
C PRO A 57 -7.88 -5.49 -15.53
N ASN A 58 -8.26 -6.65 -16.09
CA ASN A 58 -7.76 -7.95 -15.66
C ASN A 58 -6.22 -7.96 -15.70
N GLU A 59 -5.59 -8.46 -14.64
CA GLU A 59 -4.13 -8.51 -14.47
C GLU A 59 -3.44 -7.15 -14.22
N ASN A 60 -4.17 -6.03 -14.39
CA ASN A 60 -3.68 -4.68 -14.08
C ASN A 60 -4.31 -4.14 -12.79
N GLY A 61 -4.39 -4.99 -11.77
CA GLY A 61 -4.88 -4.63 -10.44
C GLY A 61 -6.38 -4.64 -10.26
N TRP A 62 -7.13 -5.21 -11.22
CA TRP A 62 -8.55 -5.48 -11.11
C TRP A 62 -8.86 -6.94 -11.44
N VAL A 63 -9.91 -7.48 -10.81
CA VAL A 63 -10.47 -8.81 -11.10
C VAL A 63 -11.94 -8.64 -11.49
N LEU A 64 -12.39 -9.46 -12.44
CA LEU A 64 -13.81 -9.51 -12.81
C LEU A 64 -14.53 -10.53 -11.94
N GLU A 65 -15.37 -10.06 -11.03
CA GLU A 65 -16.18 -10.88 -10.12
C GLU A 65 -17.66 -10.51 -10.28
N ASN A 66 -18.52 -11.48 -10.56
CA ASN A 66 -19.96 -11.25 -10.75
C ASN A 66 -20.28 -10.13 -11.76
N SER A 67 -19.56 -10.11 -12.88
CA SER A 67 -19.67 -9.09 -13.93
C SER A 67 -19.34 -7.66 -13.47
N LYS A 68 -18.62 -7.50 -12.35
CA LYS A 68 -18.14 -6.21 -11.84
C LYS A 68 -16.64 -6.28 -11.60
N TYR A 69 -15.97 -5.16 -11.84
CA TYR A 69 -14.55 -5.05 -11.54
C TYR A 69 -14.36 -4.71 -10.07
N THR A 70 -13.62 -5.56 -9.36
CA THR A 70 -13.19 -5.34 -7.97
C THR A 70 -11.67 -5.16 -7.94
N LEU A 71 -11.19 -4.42 -6.94
CA LEU A 71 -9.76 -4.14 -6.80
C LEU A 71 -9.02 -5.40 -6.34
N ASN A 72 -7.97 -5.74 -7.07
CA ASN A 72 -7.01 -6.73 -6.62
C ASN A 72 -5.98 -6.08 -5.71
N TRP A 73 -6.22 -6.12 -4.40
CA TRP A 73 -5.37 -5.41 -3.44
C TRP A 73 -4.00 -6.06 -3.23
N PHE A 74 -3.94 -7.39 -3.34
CA PHE A 74 -2.78 -8.17 -2.95
C PHE A 74 -2.80 -9.54 -3.62
N GLU A 75 -1.64 -9.98 -4.08
CA GLU A 75 -1.40 -11.35 -4.55
C GLU A 75 -0.28 -11.97 -3.69
N GLY A 76 -0.47 -13.22 -3.26
CA GLY A 76 0.53 -13.98 -2.50
C GLY A 76 0.03 -14.46 -1.13
N GLU A 77 0.96 -14.85 -0.26
CA GLU A 77 0.68 -15.24 1.11
C GLU A 77 0.77 -14.02 2.04
N MET A 78 -0.31 -13.72 2.76
CA MET A 78 -0.34 -12.60 3.72
C MET A 78 0.44 -12.91 5.01
N THR A 79 0.84 -14.16 5.22
CA THR A 79 1.54 -14.61 6.42
C THR A 79 2.88 -15.20 6.03
N PRO A 80 3.96 -14.88 6.75
CA PRO A 80 5.22 -15.58 6.59
C PRO A 80 5.02 -17.09 6.82
N PRO A 81 5.73 -17.94 6.04
CA PRO A 81 5.52 -19.38 6.06
C PRO A 81 5.95 -20.02 7.38
N THR A 82 6.91 -19.42 8.10
CA THR A 82 7.36 -19.90 9.40
C THR A 82 7.41 -18.78 10.44
N LEU A 83 7.34 -19.16 11.73
CA LEU A 83 7.51 -18.21 12.84
C LEU A 83 8.93 -17.65 12.90
N GLN A 84 9.92 -18.37 12.38
CA GLN A 84 11.31 -17.93 12.35
C GLN A 84 11.47 -16.71 11.42
N ASP A 85 10.69 -16.65 10.34
CA ASP A 85 10.66 -15.48 9.44
C ASP A 85 10.00 -14.23 10.09
N MET A 86 9.42 -14.36 11.29
CA MET A 86 8.89 -13.23 12.07
C MET A 86 9.80 -12.81 13.23
N VAL A 87 10.77 -13.63 13.60
CA VAL A 87 11.69 -13.33 14.69
C VAL A 87 12.87 -12.58 14.08
N VAL A 88 12.95 -11.27 14.34
CA VAL A 88 14.11 -10.46 14.01
C VAL A 88 15.14 -10.67 15.12
N GLU A 89 16.34 -11.13 14.77
CA GLU A 89 17.45 -11.22 15.72
C GLU A 89 17.98 -9.80 16.01
N GLU A 90 18.38 -9.51 17.25
CA GLU A 90 18.82 -8.15 17.65
C GLU A 90 19.97 -7.62 16.79
N GLU A 91 20.77 -8.52 16.21
CA GLU A 91 21.87 -8.20 15.30
C GLU A 91 21.41 -7.65 13.94
N ASP A 92 20.22 -8.01 13.45
CA ASP A 92 19.67 -7.54 12.17
C ASP A 92 19.09 -6.11 12.27
N LEU A 93 18.78 -5.63 13.48
CA LEU A 93 18.34 -4.25 13.72
C LEU A 93 19.48 -3.23 13.58
N ILE A 94 20.73 -3.69 13.55
CA ILE A 94 21.94 -2.87 13.58
C ILE A 94 22.55 -2.76 12.16
N ALA A 95 22.05 -3.53 11.19
CA ALA A 95 22.68 -3.71 9.88
C ALA A 95 21.91 -3.08 8.72
N GLU A 96 21.22 -1.95 8.91
CA GLU A 96 20.79 -1.10 7.78
C GLU A 96 20.78 0.37 8.25
N GLY A 97 21.85 1.10 7.93
CA GLY A 97 21.79 2.56 7.74
C GLY A 97 21.83 3.44 8.99
N ASP A 98 22.92 4.18 9.11
CA ASP A 98 23.12 5.35 9.96
C ASP A 98 22.16 6.48 9.53
N ASP A 99 20.87 6.40 9.88
CA ASP A 99 19.88 7.47 9.66
C ASP A 99 19.69 8.28 10.96
N GLU A 100 20.70 9.06 11.34
CA GLU A 100 20.62 10.05 12.42
C GLU A 100 19.76 11.29 12.09
N ASP A 101 18.99 11.30 10.98
CA ASP A 101 18.28 12.50 10.49
C ASP A 101 16.73 12.44 10.53
N LEU A 102 16.10 11.43 11.15
CA LEU A 102 14.62 11.34 11.22
C LEU A 102 13.97 11.76 12.54
N LEU A 103 14.74 12.37 13.45
CA LEU A 103 14.20 13.04 14.64
C LEU A 103 14.11 14.55 14.42
N ASN A 104 13.47 14.99 13.33
CA ASN A 104 13.03 16.38 13.21
C ASN A 104 11.51 16.45 13.31
N GLU A 105 11.07 16.46 14.57
CA GLU A 105 9.90 17.15 15.11
C GLU A 105 8.70 17.33 14.16
N CYS A 106 7.69 16.49 14.42
CA CYS A 106 6.30 16.84 14.25
C CYS A 106 5.97 18.13 15.02
N GLU A 107 6.05 19.28 14.37
CA GLU A 107 5.37 20.48 14.86
C GLU A 107 4.55 21.19 13.76
N SER A 108 3.27 21.33 14.11
CA SER A 108 2.38 22.46 13.79
C SER A 108 1.69 22.50 12.42
N ASP A 109 0.51 21.86 12.37
CA ASP A 109 -0.65 22.33 11.59
C ASP A 109 -0.96 23.81 11.95
N VAL A 110 -0.72 24.73 11.03
CA VAL A 110 -1.42 26.03 11.00
C VAL A 110 -2.16 26.12 9.68
N MET A 111 -3.48 25.92 9.73
CA MET A 111 -4.38 26.31 8.66
C MET A 111 -4.49 27.84 8.72
N GLU A 112 -3.87 28.55 7.77
CA GLU A 112 -4.15 29.98 7.58
C GLU A 112 -5.59 30.13 7.05
N GLU A 113 -6.50 30.59 7.91
CA GLU A 113 -7.80 31.10 7.49
C GLU A 113 -7.62 32.51 6.92
N ASP A 114 -7.78 32.65 5.61
CA ASP A 114 -7.88 33.94 4.92
C ASP A 114 -9.13 34.70 5.40
N ILE A 115 -8.97 35.57 6.39
CA ILE A 115 -9.97 36.58 6.74
C ILE A 115 -9.91 37.69 5.69
N MET A 116 -10.82 37.62 4.71
CA MET A 116 -11.09 38.71 3.78
C MET A 116 -11.62 39.93 4.57
N SER A 117 -10.80 40.94 4.76
CA SER A 117 -11.24 42.25 5.26
C SER A 117 -11.89 43.04 4.13
N ASP A 118 -13.19 43.29 4.24
CA ASP A 118 -13.89 44.32 3.47
C ASP A 118 -13.37 45.70 3.91
N GLU A 119 -12.83 46.49 2.97
CA GLU A 119 -12.56 47.92 3.15
C GLU A 119 -13.76 48.76 2.64
N ASP A 120 -14.04 49.83 3.40
CA ASP A 120 -15.17 50.78 3.31
C ASP A 120 -15.38 51.47 1.95
#